data_AF-A0A7S2XFX0-F1
#
_entry.id   AF-A0A7S2XFX0-F1
#
_cell.length_a   1.000
_cell.length_b   1.000
_cell.length_c   1.000
_cell.angle_alpha   90.00
_cell.angle_beta   90.00
_cell.angle_gamma   90.00
#
_symmetry.space_group_name_H-M   'P 1'
#
loop_
_entity.id
_entity.type
_entity.pdbx_description
1 polymer ?
#
loop_
_entity_poly.entity_id
_entity_poly.type
_entity_poly.pdbx_seq_one_letter_code
_entity_poly.pdbx_strand_id
1 'polypeptide(L)'
;KFGSYIVDALVAYRQPISVYLPPHSTLRGGAWVVVDSQISPFFIQMYADPRARGGILEVEATCGIKFRRKDELKTAYRLDSTLQTLRKKLEGAEQGHQDAKKGQKDATSETKQTLSTKQDLIHQIHDREQKVLPSFHQAAAMFVDLHDTPGRMKSKGIIEDIVPWESSRRYFYWNLRRRMVLVRLVKKVKDANPTLDWFQCEQRVKKIVGGAEEVWASDEKACGLLESHEQKVQDSLPAIRAEYVMETAKTLNTKDGSEWVGGFLNNLSQKDKTALKTWVQQNL
;
A
#
# COMPACT_ATOMS: atom_id res chain seq x y z
N LYS A 1 6.69 -9.60 -21.33
CA LYS A 1 6.38 -11.05 -21.43
C LYS A 1 6.77 -11.83 -20.17
N PHE A 2 7.99 -11.73 -19.65
CA PHE A 2 8.36 -12.46 -18.42
C PHE A 2 7.77 -11.87 -17.13
N GLY A 3 7.65 -10.55 -17.01
CA GLY A 3 7.05 -9.92 -15.83
C GLY A 3 5.58 -10.31 -15.61
N SER A 4 4.80 -10.50 -16.69
CA SER A 4 3.41 -10.99 -16.58
C SER A 4 3.34 -12.42 -16.07
N TYR A 5 4.30 -13.29 -16.41
CA TYR A 5 4.33 -14.66 -15.88
C TYR A 5 4.55 -14.71 -14.35
N ILE A 6 5.25 -13.72 -13.79
CA ILE A 6 5.37 -13.59 -12.33
C ILE A 6 3.99 -13.29 -11.74
N VAL A 7 3.26 -12.34 -12.31
CA VAL A 7 1.91 -11.98 -11.87
C VAL A 7 0.97 -13.18 -11.98
N ASP A 8 0.96 -13.88 -13.12
CA ASP A 8 0.12 -15.06 -13.34
C ASP A 8 0.40 -16.15 -12.30
N ALA A 9 1.68 -16.41 -12.01
CA ALA A 9 2.09 -17.39 -11.00
C ALA A 9 1.65 -16.98 -9.59
N LEU A 10 1.77 -15.70 -9.23
CA LEU A 10 1.37 -15.17 -7.93
C LEU A 10 -0.15 -15.18 -7.73
N VAL A 11 -0.93 -14.92 -8.78
CA VAL A 11 -2.40 -15.04 -8.77
C VAL A 11 -2.83 -16.50 -8.54
N ALA A 12 -2.11 -17.44 -9.16
CA ALA A 12 -2.41 -18.87 -9.03
C ALA A 12 -1.98 -19.44 -7.67
N TYR A 13 -1.00 -18.83 -7.00
CA TYR A 13 -0.44 -19.35 -5.76
C TYR A 13 -1.40 -19.21 -4.57
N ARG A 14 -1.62 -20.31 -3.84
CA ARG A 14 -2.61 -20.39 -2.73
C ARG A 14 -1.97 -20.68 -1.37
N GLN A 15 -0.73 -20.28 -1.17
CA GLN A 15 -0.02 -20.37 0.11
C GLN A 15 0.48 -18.99 0.55
N PRO A 16 0.72 -18.76 1.84
CA PRO A 16 1.26 -17.50 2.33
C PRO A 16 2.58 -17.11 1.65
N ILE A 17 2.65 -15.89 1.16
CA ILE A 17 3.84 -15.23 0.62
C ILE A 17 4.14 -14.03 1.51
N SER A 18 5.40 -13.90 1.91
CA SER A 18 5.92 -12.73 2.62
C SER A 18 7.00 -12.09 1.75
N VAL A 19 6.75 -10.87 1.31
CA VAL A 19 7.75 -10.05 0.59
C VAL A 19 8.35 -9.10 1.62
N TYR A 20 9.65 -9.20 1.83
CA TYR A 20 10.35 -8.36 2.79
C TYR A 20 11.47 -7.60 2.10
N LEU A 21 11.51 -6.28 2.30
CA LEU A 21 12.60 -5.41 1.85
C LEU A 21 13.67 -5.35 2.97
N PRO A 22 14.84 -5.98 2.80
CA PRO A 22 15.91 -5.97 3.81
C PRO A 22 16.56 -4.57 3.98
N PRO A 23 17.47 -4.41 4.96
CA PRO A 23 18.22 -3.16 5.14
C PRO A 23 18.84 -2.65 3.85
N HIS A 24 18.71 -1.35 3.60
CA HIS A 24 19.28 -0.65 2.43
C HIS A 24 18.79 -1.15 1.06
N SER A 25 17.82 -2.07 1.04
CA SER A 25 17.21 -2.51 -0.22
C SER A 25 16.23 -1.46 -0.76
N THR A 26 16.05 -1.51 -2.08
CA THR A 26 15.13 -0.64 -2.79
C THR A 26 14.17 -1.48 -3.63
N LEU A 27 12.87 -1.18 -3.56
CA LEU A 27 11.90 -1.73 -4.51
C LEU A 27 11.27 -0.58 -5.29
N ARG A 28 11.43 -0.58 -6.61
CA ARG A 28 11.09 0.58 -7.46
C ARG A 28 10.26 0.20 -8.68
N GLY A 29 9.40 1.12 -9.10
CA GLY A 29 8.73 1.08 -10.41
C GLY A 29 8.09 -0.27 -10.75
N GLY A 30 8.41 -0.79 -11.93
CA GLY A 30 7.84 -2.05 -12.42
C GLY A 30 8.21 -3.28 -11.58
N ALA A 31 9.32 -3.26 -10.85
CA ALA A 31 9.67 -4.35 -9.95
C ALA A 31 8.72 -4.44 -8.75
N TRP A 32 8.22 -3.30 -8.26
CA TRP A 32 7.18 -3.28 -7.23
C TRP A 32 5.88 -3.87 -7.77
N VAL A 33 5.47 -3.42 -8.96
CA VAL A 33 4.16 -3.77 -9.56
C VAL A 33 3.97 -5.28 -9.67
N VAL A 34 5.02 -6.05 -9.95
CA VAL A 34 4.92 -7.50 -10.17
C VAL A 34 4.94 -8.34 -8.89
N VAL A 35 5.17 -7.74 -7.72
CA VAL A 35 5.16 -8.43 -6.41
C VAL A 35 4.22 -7.78 -5.39
N ASP A 36 3.39 -6.84 -5.85
CA ASP A 36 2.50 -6.07 -4.98
C ASP A 36 1.47 -6.95 -4.27
N SER A 37 1.15 -6.60 -3.02
CA SER A 37 0.15 -7.33 -2.22
C SER A 37 -1.22 -7.41 -2.91
N GLN A 38 -1.59 -6.40 -3.70
CA GLN A 38 -2.88 -6.34 -4.40
C GLN A 38 -3.04 -7.41 -5.48
N ILE A 39 -1.96 -8.06 -5.93
CA ILE A 39 -2.05 -9.21 -6.85
C ILE A 39 -2.82 -10.36 -6.21
N SER A 40 -2.62 -10.59 -4.91
CA SER A 40 -3.27 -11.66 -4.16
C SER A 40 -3.38 -11.26 -2.69
N PRO A 41 -4.34 -10.36 -2.35
CA PRO A 41 -4.38 -9.66 -1.05
C PRO A 41 -4.44 -10.58 0.17
N PHE A 42 -5.03 -11.77 0.01
CA PHE A 42 -5.12 -12.75 1.09
C PHE A 42 -3.79 -13.49 1.32
N PHE A 43 -3.02 -13.71 0.25
CA PHE A 43 -1.83 -14.57 0.28
C PHE A 43 -0.53 -13.78 0.32
N ILE A 44 -0.46 -12.56 -0.21
CA ILE A 44 0.76 -11.76 -0.25
C ILE A 44 0.69 -10.69 0.83
N GLN A 45 1.72 -10.66 1.69
CA GLN A 45 1.94 -9.59 2.63
C GLN A 45 3.33 -8.98 2.41
N MET A 46 3.40 -7.66 2.46
CA MET A 46 4.63 -6.91 2.24
C MET A 46 5.11 -6.27 3.54
N TYR A 47 6.43 -6.26 3.73
CA TYR A 47 7.12 -5.74 4.91
C TYR A 47 8.38 -5.01 4.48
N ALA A 48 8.86 -4.07 5.30
CA ALA A 48 10.10 -3.36 5.00
C ALA A 48 10.94 -3.10 6.26
N ASP A 49 12.26 -3.20 6.14
CA ASP A 49 13.20 -2.72 7.15
C ASP A 49 13.11 -1.19 7.27
N PRO A 50 13.31 -0.59 8.46
CA PRO A 50 13.36 0.87 8.62
C PRO A 50 14.31 1.60 7.67
N ARG A 51 15.37 0.94 7.19
CA ARG A 51 16.39 1.49 6.28
C ARG A 51 16.11 1.18 4.81
N ALA A 52 15.05 0.44 4.49
CA ALA A 52 14.67 0.18 3.11
C ALA A 52 14.08 1.44 2.45
N ARG A 53 13.95 1.39 1.12
CA ARG A 53 13.30 2.44 0.32
C ARG A 53 12.39 1.86 -0.74
N GLY A 54 11.39 2.64 -1.13
CA GLY A 54 10.47 2.21 -2.16
C GLY A 54 9.59 3.32 -2.68
N GLY A 55 9.39 3.30 -3.99
CA GLY A 55 8.75 4.38 -4.71
C GLY A 55 8.72 4.12 -6.21
N ILE A 56 8.27 5.11 -6.96
CA ILE A 56 8.06 4.94 -8.41
C ILE A 56 9.39 5.00 -9.16
N LEU A 57 10.20 6.01 -8.85
CA LEU A 57 11.49 6.28 -9.50
C LEU A 57 12.59 6.38 -8.45
N GLU A 58 13.83 6.37 -8.90
CA GLU A 58 14.96 6.75 -8.05
C GLU A 58 14.93 8.24 -7.70
N VAL A 59 15.67 8.60 -6.65
CA VAL A 59 15.70 9.95 -6.09
C VAL A 59 16.13 10.96 -7.16
N GLU A 60 17.24 10.70 -7.85
CA GLU A 60 17.78 11.59 -8.89
C GLU A 60 16.79 11.81 -10.05
N ALA A 61 16.15 10.73 -10.51
CA ALA A 61 15.15 10.81 -11.56
C ALA A 61 13.92 11.63 -11.11
N THR A 62 13.49 11.45 -9.86
CA THR A 62 12.37 12.20 -9.30
C THR A 62 12.71 13.68 -9.13
N CYS A 63 13.91 14.02 -8.65
CA CYS A 63 14.41 15.39 -8.59
C CYS A 63 14.41 16.03 -9.99
N GLY A 64 14.99 15.36 -10.99
CA GLY A 64 15.03 15.85 -12.38
C GLY A 64 13.65 16.11 -13.01
N ILE A 65 12.59 15.46 -12.51
CA ILE A 65 11.22 15.67 -12.99
C ILE A 65 10.46 16.70 -12.15
N LYS A 66 10.53 16.60 -10.82
CA LYS A 66 9.63 17.29 -9.87
C LYS A 66 10.28 18.43 -9.09
N PHE A 67 11.61 18.48 -9.01
CA PHE A 67 12.34 19.50 -8.27
C PHE A 67 13.56 19.95 -9.08
N ARG A 68 13.28 20.64 -10.20
CA ARG A 68 14.32 20.97 -11.19
C ARG A 68 15.17 22.12 -10.70
N ARG A 69 16.24 22.45 -11.44
CA ARG A 69 17.11 23.60 -11.19
C ARG A 69 16.35 24.90 -10.85
N LYS A 70 15.21 25.16 -11.51
CA LYS A 70 14.39 26.34 -11.21
C LYS A 70 13.81 26.33 -9.79
N ASP A 71 13.39 25.16 -9.30
CA ASP A 71 12.83 24.97 -7.96
C ASP A 71 13.91 24.94 -6.88
N GLU A 72 15.08 24.36 -7.21
CA GLU A 72 16.29 24.43 -6.37
C GLU A 72 16.72 25.88 -6.16
N LEU A 73 16.84 26.65 -7.24
CA LEU A 73 17.15 28.08 -7.17
C LEU A 73 16.08 28.84 -6.40
N LYS A 74 14.79 28.59 -6.65
CA LYS A 74 13.70 29.20 -5.88
C LYS A 74 13.85 28.93 -4.38
N THR A 75 14.28 27.73 -4.01
CA THR A 75 14.53 27.35 -2.62
C THR A 75 15.80 28.03 -2.09
N ALA A 76 16.85 28.16 -2.89
CA ALA A 76 18.05 28.91 -2.56
C ALA A 76 17.73 30.39 -2.28
N TYR A 77 16.95 31.05 -3.14
CA TYR A 77 16.47 32.41 -2.90
C TYR A 77 15.62 32.55 -1.63
N ARG A 78 14.98 31.47 -1.18
CA ARG A 78 14.18 31.45 0.04
C ARG A 78 15.03 31.24 1.31
N LEU A 79 16.14 30.52 1.23
CA LEU A 79 16.89 30.09 2.43
C LEU A 79 18.31 30.67 2.53
N ASP A 80 18.94 31.07 1.43
CA ASP A 80 20.29 31.64 1.42
C ASP A 80 20.26 33.15 1.69
N SER A 81 20.80 33.57 2.82
CA SER A 81 20.82 34.98 3.25
C SER A 81 21.61 35.90 2.31
N THR A 82 22.67 35.37 1.69
CA THR A 82 23.49 36.12 0.72
C THR A 82 22.72 36.39 -0.56
N LEU A 83 22.06 35.39 -1.15
CA LEU A 83 21.18 35.58 -2.31
C LEU A 83 20.03 36.53 -2.02
N GLN A 84 19.41 36.44 -0.83
CA GLN A 84 18.36 37.38 -0.41
C GLN A 84 18.88 38.82 -0.35
N THR A 85 20.07 39.03 0.21
CA THR A 85 20.69 40.36 0.33
C THR A 85 21.02 40.92 -1.04
N LEU A 86 21.66 40.13 -1.91
CA LEU A 86 22.00 40.55 -3.27
C LEU A 86 20.74 40.85 -4.11
N ARG A 87 19.69 40.05 -3.96
CA ARG A 87 18.41 40.28 -4.62
C ARG A 87 17.74 41.57 -4.15
N LYS A 88 17.70 41.85 -2.85
CA LYS A 88 17.18 43.12 -2.32
C LYS A 88 17.97 44.33 -2.83
N LYS A 89 19.31 44.22 -2.92
CA LYS A 89 20.16 45.27 -3.51
C LYS A 89 19.83 45.50 -4.98
N LEU A 90 19.61 44.44 -5.74
CA LEU A 90 19.21 44.52 -7.14
C LEU A 90 17.82 45.17 -7.29
N GLU A 91 16.83 44.75 -6.50
CA GLU A 91 15.46 45.31 -6.50
C GLU A 91 15.46 46.81 -6.11
N GLY A 92 16.24 47.20 -5.10
CA GLY A 92 16.39 48.60 -4.70
C GLY A 92 17.07 49.47 -5.78
N ALA A 93 18.07 48.92 -6.48
CA ALA A 93 18.70 49.60 -7.62
C ALA A 93 17.75 49.73 -8.83
N GLU A 94 16.80 48.81 -9.02
CA GLU A 94 15.79 48.87 -10.08
C GLU A 94 14.69 49.90 -9.79
N GLN A 95 14.27 50.03 -8.53
CA GLN A 95 13.25 51.00 -8.09
C GLN A 95 13.78 52.44 -8.20
N GLY A 96 15.00 52.70 -7.72
CA GLY A 96 15.63 54.01 -7.85
C GLY A 96 15.81 54.46 -9.32
N HIS A 97 15.95 53.50 -10.24
CA HIS A 97 16.11 53.79 -11.67
C HIS A 97 14.77 54.06 -12.40
N GLN A 98 13.64 53.57 -11.88
CA GLN A 98 12.29 53.86 -12.40
C GLN A 98 11.79 55.24 -11.96
N ASP A 99 12.09 55.66 -10.72
CA ASP A 99 11.78 56.99 -10.23
C ASP A 99 12.58 58.08 -10.96
N ALA A 100 13.85 57.79 -11.29
CA ALA A 100 14.70 58.68 -12.08
C ALA A 100 14.34 58.78 -13.58
N LYS A 101 13.55 57.85 -14.14
CA LYS A 101 13.14 57.87 -15.56
C LYS A 101 11.90 58.71 -15.86
N LYS A 102 11.14 59.14 -14.83
CA LYS A 102 9.96 60.02 -14.97
C LYS A 102 10.31 61.51 -15.07
N GLY A 103 11.56 61.89 -14.80
CA GLY A 103 12.07 63.25 -15.01
C GLY A 103 13.46 63.18 -15.66
N GLN A 104 13.68 63.99 -16.68
CA GLN A 104 14.95 64.17 -17.41
C GLN A 104 15.30 63.16 -18.52
N LYS A 105 15.64 63.73 -19.69
CA LYS A 105 15.86 63.09 -21.00
C LYS A 105 17.33 63.14 -21.46
N ASP A 106 18.28 63.41 -20.56
CA ASP A 106 19.70 63.53 -20.89
C ASP A 106 20.53 62.47 -20.17
N ALA A 107 21.15 61.58 -20.95
CA ALA A 107 21.95 60.46 -20.47
C ALA A 107 23.33 60.93 -19.96
N THR A 108 23.42 61.25 -18.67
CA THR A 108 24.66 61.61 -17.96
C THR A 108 25.44 60.36 -17.48
N SER A 109 26.74 60.58 -17.18
CA SER A 109 27.72 59.63 -16.61
C SER A 109 27.16 58.70 -15.51
N GLU A 110 26.26 59.21 -14.66
CA GLU A 110 25.61 58.48 -13.56
C GLU A 110 24.75 57.29 -14.05
N THR A 111 24.17 57.40 -15.24
CA THR A 111 23.38 56.30 -15.84
C THR A 111 24.30 55.12 -16.21
N LYS A 112 25.51 55.38 -16.72
CA LYS A 112 26.49 54.33 -17.04
C LYS A 112 27.03 53.64 -15.79
N GLN A 113 27.25 54.38 -14.72
CA GLN A 113 27.73 53.83 -13.44
C GLN A 113 26.68 52.97 -12.74
N THR A 114 25.40 53.36 -12.83
CA THR A 114 24.26 52.58 -12.32
C THR A 114 24.05 51.29 -13.12
N LEU A 115 24.21 51.35 -14.45
CA LEU A 115 24.20 50.16 -15.33
C LEU A 115 25.33 49.17 -15.01
N SER A 116 26.55 49.66 -14.78
CA SER A 116 27.70 48.84 -14.36
C SER A 116 27.42 48.13 -13.04
N THR A 117 26.94 48.87 -12.04
CA THR A 117 26.63 48.32 -10.71
C THR A 117 25.54 47.25 -10.76
N LYS A 118 24.55 47.43 -11.65
CA LYS A 118 23.51 46.43 -11.89
C LYS A 118 24.08 45.15 -12.51
N GLN A 119 24.97 45.29 -13.50
CA GLN A 119 25.65 44.14 -14.12
C GLN A 119 26.53 43.39 -13.11
N ASP A 120 27.23 44.12 -12.25
CA ASP A 120 28.05 43.53 -11.18
C ASP A 120 27.19 42.75 -10.17
N LEU A 121 26.02 43.27 -9.78
CA LEU A 121 25.08 42.58 -8.91
C LEU A 121 24.53 41.30 -9.57
N ILE A 122 24.19 41.34 -10.85
CA ILE A 122 23.75 40.16 -11.60
C ILE A 122 24.86 39.10 -11.65
N HIS A 123 26.12 39.51 -11.88
CA HIS A 123 27.26 38.60 -11.88
C HIS A 123 27.48 37.97 -10.50
N GLN A 124 27.43 38.76 -9.42
CA GLN A 124 27.56 38.27 -8.05
C GLN A 124 26.44 37.30 -7.66
N ILE A 125 25.20 37.56 -8.10
CA ILE A 125 24.07 36.66 -7.92
C ILE A 125 24.35 35.35 -8.66
N HIS A 126 24.75 35.41 -9.92
CA HIS A 126 25.05 34.23 -10.72
C HIS A 126 26.18 33.38 -10.09
N ASP A 127 27.25 34.01 -9.63
CA ASP A 127 28.36 33.33 -8.96
C ASP A 127 27.90 32.64 -7.67
N ARG A 128 27.03 33.30 -6.89
CA ARG A 128 26.48 32.70 -5.68
C ARG A 128 25.53 31.55 -6.00
N GLU A 129 24.68 31.69 -7.01
CA GLU A 129 23.78 30.62 -7.49
C GLU A 129 24.59 29.35 -7.83
N GLN A 130 25.64 29.47 -8.64
CA GLN A 130 26.46 28.30 -9.01
C GLN A 130 27.15 27.67 -7.81
N LYS A 131 27.58 28.47 -6.83
CA LYS A 131 28.23 27.97 -5.60
C LYS A 131 27.26 27.20 -4.69
N VAL A 132 26.02 27.65 -4.56
CA VAL A 132 25.05 27.02 -3.62
C VAL A 132 24.27 25.88 -4.26
N LEU A 133 24.13 25.87 -5.59
CA LEU A 133 23.28 24.92 -6.29
C LEU A 133 23.59 23.45 -5.96
N PRO A 134 24.85 22.97 -5.88
CA PRO A 134 25.13 21.58 -5.53
C PRO A 134 24.61 21.17 -4.15
N SER A 135 24.71 22.06 -3.15
CA SER A 135 24.18 21.79 -1.80
C SER A 135 22.65 21.76 -1.78
N PHE A 136 21.99 22.65 -2.54
CA PHE A 136 20.54 22.65 -2.66
C PHE A 136 20.03 21.44 -3.46
N HIS A 137 20.79 20.97 -4.44
CA HIS A 137 20.50 19.72 -5.15
C HIS A 137 20.58 18.51 -4.20
N GLN A 138 21.61 18.41 -3.37
CA GLN A 138 21.69 17.36 -2.33
C GLN A 138 20.51 17.45 -1.34
N ALA A 139 20.14 18.65 -0.91
CA ALA A 139 18.97 18.85 -0.04
C ALA A 139 17.67 18.44 -0.74
N ALA A 140 17.53 18.71 -2.04
CA ALA A 140 16.39 18.26 -2.85
C ALA A 140 16.34 16.73 -2.94
N ALA A 141 17.47 16.08 -3.16
CA ALA A 141 17.58 14.62 -3.18
C ALA A 141 17.14 14.02 -1.84
N MET A 142 17.61 14.57 -0.71
CA MET A 142 17.17 14.14 0.62
C MET A 142 15.67 14.37 0.84
N PHE A 143 15.15 15.53 0.41
CA PHE A 143 13.72 15.83 0.50
C PHE A 143 12.87 14.80 -0.27
N VAL A 144 13.32 14.42 -1.46
CA VAL A 144 12.67 13.39 -2.28
C VAL A 144 12.78 12.01 -1.61
N ASP A 145 13.94 11.62 -1.08
CA ASP A 145 14.14 10.32 -0.41
C ASP A 145 13.22 10.14 0.80
N LEU A 146 12.86 11.22 1.51
CA LEU A 146 11.91 11.17 2.63
C LEU A 146 10.52 10.66 2.20
N HIS A 147 10.14 10.86 0.93
CA HIS A 147 8.90 10.32 0.38
C HIS A 147 8.95 8.81 0.09
N ASP A 148 10.11 8.18 0.13
CA ASP A 148 10.29 6.76 -0.17
C ASP A 148 10.51 5.90 1.08
N THR A 149 10.26 6.47 2.25
CA THR A 149 10.50 5.81 3.54
C THR A 149 9.42 4.75 3.86
N PRO A 150 9.78 3.69 4.61
CA PRO A 150 8.83 2.67 5.07
C PRO A 150 7.67 3.25 5.89
N GLY A 151 7.92 4.34 6.64
CA GLY A 151 6.88 5.07 7.36
C GLY A 151 5.74 5.53 6.45
N ARG A 152 6.09 6.08 5.28
CA ARG A 152 5.09 6.45 4.27
C ARG A 152 4.39 5.22 3.69
N MET A 153 5.13 4.15 3.38
CA MET A 153 4.54 2.90 2.85
C MET A 153 3.47 2.34 3.78
N LYS A 154 3.78 2.27 5.08
CA LYS A 154 2.84 1.80 6.11
C LYS A 154 1.65 2.74 6.25
N SER A 155 1.87 4.06 6.26
CA SER A 155 0.77 5.05 6.31
C SER A 155 -0.19 4.98 5.12
N LYS A 156 0.30 4.47 3.98
CA LYS A 156 -0.49 4.26 2.76
C LYS A 156 -1.09 2.85 2.68
N GLY A 157 -0.87 1.99 3.67
CA GLY A 157 -1.38 0.63 3.70
C GLY A 157 -0.76 -0.30 2.65
N ILE A 158 0.43 0.03 2.14
CA ILE A 158 1.10 -0.79 1.10
C ILE A 158 1.89 -1.95 1.73
N ILE A 159 2.41 -1.72 2.94
CA ILE A 159 3.07 -2.74 3.77
C ILE A 159 2.31 -2.93 5.07
N GLU A 160 2.33 -4.14 5.61
CA GLU A 160 1.69 -4.52 6.87
C GLU A 160 2.45 -3.92 8.07
N ASP A 161 3.77 -4.07 8.06
CA ASP A 161 4.60 -3.60 9.16
C ASP A 161 6.02 -3.21 8.73
N ILE A 162 6.66 -2.41 9.58
CA ILE A 162 8.06 -2.03 9.49
C ILE A 162 8.83 -2.94 10.45
N VAL A 163 9.64 -3.84 9.92
CA VAL A 163 10.27 -4.93 10.69
C VAL A 163 11.78 -4.75 10.68
N PRO A 164 12.42 -4.43 11.82
CA PRO A 164 13.88 -4.34 11.90
C PRO A 164 14.54 -5.69 11.64
N TRP A 165 15.60 -5.69 10.82
CA TRP A 165 16.37 -6.88 10.45
C TRP A 165 16.79 -7.75 11.63
N GLU A 166 17.21 -7.16 12.74
CA GLU A 166 17.70 -7.86 13.93
C GLU A 166 16.63 -8.76 14.55
N SER A 167 15.37 -8.34 14.47
CA SER A 167 14.19 -9.08 14.96
C SER A 167 13.44 -9.88 13.89
N SER A 168 13.81 -9.70 12.61
CA SER A 168 13.06 -10.21 11.46
C SER A 168 12.86 -11.72 11.49
N ARG A 169 13.89 -12.50 11.87
CA ARG A 169 13.79 -13.96 11.94
C ARG A 169 12.69 -14.43 12.90
N ARG A 170 12.64 -13.85 14.11
CA ARG A 170 11.63 -14.21 15.11
C ARG A 170 10.24 -13.76 14.67
N TYR A 171 10.15 -12.56 14.11
CA TYR A 171 8.92 -12.01 13.57
C TYR A 171 8.34 -12.93 12.48
N PHE A 172 9.11 -13.23 11.44
CA PHE A 172 8.66 -14.05 10.32
C PHE A 172 8.41 -15.52 10.68
N TYR A 173 9.11 -16.07 11.67
CA TYR A 173 8.81 -17.41 12.17
C TYR A 173 7.36 -17.52 12.66
N TRP A 174 6.96 -16.63 13.57
CA TRP A 174 5.61 -16.65 14.13
C TRP A 174 4.56 -16.19 13.13
N ASN A 175 4.87 -15.17 12.33
CA ASN A 175 3.98 -14.69 11.29
C ASN A 175 3.64 -15.79 10.28
N LEU A 176 4.66 -16.46 9.72
CA LEU A 176 4.46 -17.50 8.73
C LEU A 176 3.72 -18.69 9.34
N ARG A 177 4.10 -19.15 10.53
CA ARG A 177 3.44 -20.26 11.20
C ARG A 177 1.95 -19.98 11.44
N ARG A 178 1.61 -18.80 11.97
CA ARG A 178 0.23 -18.34 12.14
C ARG A 178 -0.52 -18.37 10.81
N ARG A 179 0.06 -17.79 9.76
CA ARG A 179 -0.57 -17.71 8.43
C ARG A 179 -0.78 -19.08 7.80
N MET A 180 0.16 -20.01 7.95
CA MET A 180 0.01 -21.38 7.45
C MET A 180 -1.15 -22.10 8.12
N VAL A 181 -1.26 -21.99 9.46
CA VAL A 181 -2.39 -22.59 10.20
C VAL A 181 -3.71 -21.93 9.77
N LEU A 182 -3.74 -20.61 9.67
CA LEU A 182 -4.93 -19.87 9.22
C LEU A 182 -5.36 -20.31 7.82
N VAL A 183 -4.47 -20.29 6.83
CA VAL A 183 -4.78 -20.69 5.45
C VAL A 183 -5.28 -22.13 5.40
N ARG A 184 -4.69 -23.05 6.19
CA ARG A 184 -5.15 -24.44 6.28
C ARG A 184 -6.61 -24.53 6.77
N LEU A 185 -6.96 -23.79 7.82
CA LEU A 185 -8.32 -23.78 8.37
C LEU A 185 -9.31 -23.10 7.42
N VAL A 186 -8.93 -21.96 6.85
CA VAL A 186 -9.73 -21.22 5.88
C VAL A 186 -10.00 -22.07 4.64
N LYS A 187 -9.01 -22.82 4.17
CA LYS A 187 -9.19 -23.76 3.07
C LYS A 187 -10.24 -24.82 3.39
N LYS A 188 -10.25 -25.40 4.60
CA LYS A 188 -11.28 -26.37 4.99
C LYS A 188 -12.69 -25.77 4.98
N VAL A 189 -12.84 -24.50 5.40
CA VAL A 189 -14.11 -23.76 5.31
C VAL A 189 -14.50 -23.48 3.85
N LYS A 190 -13.54 -23.08 3.02
CA LYS A 190 -13.74 -22.85 1.58
C LYS A 190 -14.15 -24.13 0.84
N ASP A 191 -13.57 -25.27 1.21
CA ASP A 191 -13.93 -26.58 0.65
C ASP A 191 -15.34 -27.02 1.13
N ALA A 192 -15.75 -26.61 2.33
CA ALA A 192 -17.09 -26.87 2.86
C ALA A 192 -18.17 -25.97 2.22
N ASN A 193 -17.84 -24.71 1.90
CA ASN A 193 -18.71 -23.81 1.17
C ASN A 193 -17.91 -23.06 0.07
N PRO A 194 -17.94 -23.57 -1.18
CA PRO A 194 -17.22 -22.97 -2.29
C PRO A 194 -17.72 -21.59 -2.72
N THR A 195 -18.91 -21.14 -2.33
CA THR A 195 -19.44 -19.82 -2.74
C THR A 195 -18.77 -18.66 -2.00
N LEU A 196 -18.24 -18.91 -0.79
CA LEU A 196 -17.61 -17.89 0.04
C LEU A 196 -16.24 -17.49 -0.49
N ASP A 197 -15.90 -16.21 -0.49
CA ASP A 197 -14.53 -15.79 -0.78
C ASP A 197 -13.55 -16.14 0.37
N TRP A 198 -12.24 -15.98 0.13
CA TRP A 198 -11.22 -16.29 1.14
C TRP A 198 -11.32 -15.43 2.40
N PHE A 199 -11.70 -14.16 2.25
CA PHE A 199 -11.85 -13.23 3.37
C PHE A 199 -13.05 -13.59 4.24
N GLN A 200 -14.20 -13.90 3.63
CA GLN A 200 -15.40 -14.40 4.32
C GLN A 200 -15.10 -15.70 5.07
N CYS A 201 -14.36 -16.62 4.45
CA CYS A 201 -13.92 -17.84 5.11
C CYS A 201 -13.00 -17.54 6.32
N GLU A 202 -12.08 -16.59 6.20
CA GLU A 202 -11.24 -16.13 7.30
C GLU A 202 -12.05 -15.55 8.46
N GLN A 203 -13.03 -14.69 8.16
CA GLN A 203 -13.91 -14.12 9.18
C GLN A 203 -14.73 -15.21 9.90
N ARG A 204 -15.18 -16.24 9.17
CA ARG A 204 -15.85 -17.40 9.78
C ARG A 204 -14.91 -18.16 10.71
N VAL A 205 -13.67 -18.44 10.28
CA VAL A 205 -12.66 -19.08 11.14
C VAL A 205 -12.41 -18.25 12.40
N LYS A 206 -12.17 -16.94 12.25
CA LYS A 206 -11.96 -16.02 13.39
C LYS A 206 -13.15 -16.00 14.34
N LYS A 207 -14.38 -16.02 13.82
CA LYS A 207 -15.61 -16.06 14.63
C LYS A 207 -15.75 -17.37 15.41
N ILE A 208 -15.43 -18.51 14.79
CA ILE A 208 -15.51 -19.83 15.44
C ILE A 208 -14.43 -19.98 16.52
N VAL A 209 -13.21 -19.53 16.21
CA VAL A 209 -12.07 -19.58 17.13
C VAL A 209 -12.26 -18.59 18.28
N GLY A 210 -12.83 -17.41 18.01
CA GLY A 210 -13.01 -16.33 18.97
C GLY A 210 -11.67 -15.71 19.39
N GLY A 211 -11.60 -15.25 20.64
CA GLY A 211 -10.39 -14.66 21.23
C GLY A 211 -10.42 -13.14 21.32
N ALA A 212 -9.76 -12.61 22.35
CA ALA A 212 -9.63 -11.17 22.57
C ALA A 212 -8.70 -10.53 21.53
N GLU A 213 -8.89 -9.24 21.25
CA GLU A 213 -8.10 -8.49 20.27
C GLU A 213 -6.59 -8.54 20.56
N GLU A 214 -6.20 -8.49 21.83
CA GLU A 214 -4.82 -8.60 22.28
C GLU A 214 -4.14 -9.92 21.90
N VAL A 215 -4.92 -11.00 21.79
CA VAL A 215 -4.41 -12.33 21.39
C VAL A 215 -4.10 -12.32 19.89
N TRP A 216 -4.98 -11.70 19.09
CA TRP A 216 -4.82 -11.58 17.65
C TRP A 216 -3.71 -10.61 17.24
N ALA A 217 -3.42 -9.61 18.07
CA ALA A 217 -2.33 -8.65 17.87
C ALA A 217 -0.93 -9.29 17.95
N SER A 218 -0.79 -10.44 18.62
CA SER A 218 0.49 -11.17 18.72
C SER A 218 0.48 -12.41 17.84
N ASP A 219 1.40 -12.49 16.88
CA ASP A 219 1.49 -13.63 15.97
C ASP A 219 1.67 -14.98 16.70
N GLU A 220 2.45 -14.98 17.78
CA GLU A 220 2.69 -16.15 18.62
C GLU A 220 1.42 -16.62 19.34
N LYS A 221 0.72 -15.69 20.02
CA LYS A 221 -0.52 -16.03 20.75
C LYS A 221 -1.65 -16.42 19.80
N ALA A 222 -1.80 -15.70 18.69
CA ALA A 222 -2.78 -16.01 17.66
C ALA A 222 -2.53 -17.38 17.03
N CYS A 223 -1.26 -17.75 16.79
CA CYS A 223 -0.91 -19.08 16.31
C CYS A 223 -1.35 -20.18 17.30
N GLY A 224 -1.01 -20.03 18.59
CA GLY A 224 -1.41 -21.00 19.62
C GLY A 224 -2.94 -21.11 19.78
N LEU A 225 -3.66 -19.99 19.63
CA LEU A 225 -5.12 -19.99 19.65
C LEU A 225 -5.70 -20.77 18.47
N LEU A 226 -5.21 -20.52 17.25
CA LEU A 226 -5.65 -21.21 16.04
C LEU A 226 -5.38 -22.72 16.12
N GLU A 227 -4.20 -23.13 16.60
CA GLU A 227 -3.83 -24.54 16.73
C GLU A 227 -4.71 -25.26 17.77
N SER A 228 -4.95 -24.65 18.94
CA SER A 228 -5.79 -25.24 20.00
C SER A 228 -7.28 -25.33 19.62
N HIS A 229 -7.76 -24.48 18.71
CA HIS A 229 -9.17 -24.42 18.30
C HIS A 229 -9.43 -25.10 16.95
N GLU A 230 -8.46 -25.81 16.37
CA GLU A 230 -8.62 -26.48 15.07
C GLU A 230 -9.77 -27.50 15.06
N GLN A 231 -9.96 -28.25 16.16
CA GLN A 231 -11.05 -29.21 16.26
C GLN A 231 -12.42 -28.54 16.25
N LYS A 232 -12.57 -27.41 16.96
CA LYS A 232 -13.83 -26.64 16.94
C LYS A 232 -14.19 -26.17 15.53
N VAL A 233 -13.18 -25.81 14.73
CA VAL A 233 -13.41 -25.49 13.31
C VAL A 233 -13.86 -26.73 12.55
N GLN A 234 -13.25 -27.90 12.77
CA GLN A 234 -13.73 -29.15 12.14
C GLN A 234 -15.19 -29.45 12.45
N ASP A 235 -15.56 -29.34 13.73
CA ASP A 235 -16.90 -29.68 14.21
C ASP A 235 -17.97 -28.74 13.63
N SER A 236 -17.58 -27.52 13.22
CA SER A 236 -18.46 -26.56 12.56
C SER A 236 -18.64 -26.78 11.05
N LEU A 237 -17.77 -27.56 10.39
CA LEU A 237 -17.82 -27.77 8.93
C LEU A 237 -19.13 -28.39 8.43
N PRO A 238 -19.76 -29.38 9.11
CA PRO A 238 -21.05 -29.93 8.67
C PRO A 238 -22.15 -28.87 8.58
N ALA A 239 -22.21 -27.93 9.54
CA ALA A 239 -23.19 -26.84 9.51
C ALA A 239 -22.94 -25.91 8.32
N ILE A 240 -21.67 -25.57 8.04
CA ILE A 240 -21.28 -24.74 6.89
C ILE A 240 -21.63 -25.43 5.56
N ARG A 241 -21.44 -26.76 5.46
CA ARG A 241 -21.87 -27.54 4.29
C ARG A 241 -23.39 -27.54 4.13
N ALA A 242 -24.12 -27.67 5.23
CA ALA A 242 -25.59 -27.60 5.21
C ALA A 242 -26.07 -26.23 4.72
N GLU A 243 -25.45 -25.12 5.16
CA GLU A 243 -25.71 -23.77 4.65
C GLU A 243 -25.51 -23.72 3.12
N TYR A 244 -24.39 -24.23 2.61
CA TYR A 244 -24.10 -24.28 1.17
C TYR A 244 -25.13 -25.10 0.37
N VAL A 245 -25.49 -26.29 0.85
CA VAL A 245 -26.48 -27.16 0.19
C VAL A 245 -27.84 -26.49 0.16
N MET A 246 -28.26 -25.84 1.25
CA MET A 246 -29.53 -25.12 1.32
C MET A 246 -29.58 -23.94 0.36
N GLU A 247 -28.49 -23.17 0.26
CA GLU A 247 -28.39 -22.04 -0.68
C GLU A 247 -28.42 -22.54 -2.13
N THR A 248 -27.68 -23.59 -2.44
CA THR A 248 -27.65 -24.20 -3.78
C THR A 248 -29.02 -24.74 -4.16
N ALA A 249 -29.69 -25.45 -3.25
CA ALA A 249 -31.05 -25.96 -3.45
C ALA A 249 -32.06 -24.84 -3.77
N LYS A 250 -31.98 -23.70 -3.06
CA LYS A 250 -32.83 -22.54 -3.35
C LYS A 250 -32.59 -22.00 -4.76
N THR A 251 -31.33 -21.90 -5.20
CA THR A 251 -31.03 -21.42 -6.56
C THR A 251 -31.51 -22.39 -7.65
N LEU A 252 -31.39 -23.70 -7.44
CA LEU A 252 -31.87 -24.71 -8.39
C LEU A 252 -33.39 -24.70 -8.52
N ASN A 253 -34.12 -24.53 -7.41
CA ASN A 253 -35.58 -24.47 -7.40
C ASN A 253 -36.14 -23.29 -8.25
N THR A 254 -35.37 -22.22 -8.42
CA THR A 254 -35.78 -21.07 -9.25
C THR A 254 -35.60 -21.28 -10.76
N LYS A 255 -34.86 -22.30 -11.18
CA LYS A 255 -34.54 -22.56 -12.60
C LYS A 255 -35.26 -23.78 -13.17
N ASP A 256 -35.29 -24.90 -12.44
CA ASP A 256 -35.89 -26.18 -12.84
C ASP A 256 -36.54 -26.89 -11.63
N GLY A 257 -37.58 -26.27 -11.06
CA GLY A 257 -38.13 -26.67 -9.75
C GLY A 257 -38.80 -28.07 -9.69
N SER A 258 -39.24 -28.64 -10.80
CA SER A 258 -40.03 -29.89 -10.79
C SER A 258 -39.20 -31.16 -10.61
N GLU A 259 -38.04 -31.26 -11.25
CA GLU A 259 -37.21 -32.49 -11.23
C GLU A 259 -36.45 -32.67 -9.92
N TRP A 260 -35.90 -31.58 -9.36
CA TRP A 260 -35.13 -31.63 -8.11
C TRP A 260 -36.02 -31.95 -6.91
N VAL A 261 -37.23 -31.37 -6.86
CA VAL A 261 -38.21 -31.64 -5.79
C VAL A 261 -38.61 -33.11 -5.79
N GLY A 262 -38.81 -33.73 -6.97
CA GLY A 262 -39.08 -35.16 -7.10
C GLY A 262 -37.95 -36.03 -6.55
N GLY A 263 -36.70 -35.71 -6.90
CA GLY A 263 -35.52 -36.42 -6.39
C GLY A 263 -35.29 -36.27 -4.88
N PHE A 264 -35.51 -35.06 -4.34
CA PHE A 264 -35.42 -34.78 -2.90
C PHE A 264 -36.49 -35.54 -2.12
N LEU A 265 -37.74 -35.48 -2.56
CA LEU A 265 -38.86 -36.18 -1.93
C LEU A 265 -38.62 -37.69 -1.91
N ASN A 266 -38.07 -38.28 -2.97
CA ASN A 266 -37.82 -39.72 -3.03
C ASN A 266 -36.84 -40.21 -1.96
N ASN A 267 -35.83 -39.41 -1.62
CA ASN A 267 -34.80 -39.75 -0.64
C ASN A 267 -35.20 -39.52 0.83
N LEU A 268 -36.35 -38.89 1.10
CA LEU A 268 -36.84 -38.73 2.46
C LEU A 268 -37.32 -40.07 3.05
N SER A 269 -37.10 -40.25 4.35
CA SER A 269 -37.69 -41.38 5.09
C SER A 269 -39.22 -41.27 5.08
N GLN A 270 -39.93 -42.39 5.27
CA GLN A 270 -41.40 -42.34 5.32
C GLN A 270 -41.93 -41.44 6.45
N LYS A 271 -41.20 -41.36 7.58
CA LYS A 271 -41.53 -40.47 8.69
C LYS A 271 -41.44 -38.99 8.27
N ASP A 272 -40.37 -38.63 7.55
CA ASP A 272 -40.14 -37.25 7.11
C ASP A 272 -41.09 -36.85 5.97
N LYS A 273 -41.41 -37.78 5.06
CA LYS A 273 -42.46 -37.58 4.04
C LYS A 273 -43.82 -37.27 4.68
N THR A 274 -44.16 -38.02 5.74
CA THR A 274 -45.43 -37.84 6.46
C THR A 274 -45.44 -36.49 7.19
N ALA A 275 -44.36 -36.15 7.90
CA ALA A 275 -44.22 -34.86 8.59
C ALA A 275 -44.29 -33.67 7.61
N LEU A 276 -43.60 -33.76 6.47
CA LEU A 276 -43.64 -32.74 5.42
C LEU A 276 -45.06 -32.58 4.84
N LYS A 277 -45.76 -33.70 4.60
CA LYS A 277 -47.14 -33.70 4.11
C LYS A 277 -48.11 -33.03 5.11
N THR A 278 -47.98 -33.35 6.40
CA THR A 278 -48.76 -32.72 7.47
C THR A 278 -48.47 -31.22 7.55
N TRP A 279 -47.20 -30.81 7.45
CA TRP A 279 -46.82 -29.41 7.48
C TRP A 279 -47.38 -28.62 6.28
N VAL A 280 -47.31 -29.18 5.07
CA VAL A 280 -47.90 -28.59 3.85
C VAL A 280 -49.41 -28.41 4.02
N GLN A 281 -50.13 -29.43 4.49
CA GLN A 281 -51.58 -29.35 4.71
C GLN A 281 -52.03 -28.32 5.76
N GLN A 282 -51.12 -27.90 6.64
CA GLN A 282 -51.40 -26.92 7.69
C GLN A 282 -51.05 -25.48 7.30
N ASN A 283 -50.20 -25.29 6.27
CA ASN A 283 -49.61 -23.98 5.95
C ASN A 283 -49.82 -23.54 4.49
N LEU A 284 -50.49 -24.35 3.68
CA LEU A 284 -51.00 -24.04 2.33
C LEU A 284 -52.52 -24.21 2.32
#